data_AF-A0A3D6DJE6-F1
#
_entry.id   AF-A0A3D6DJE6-F1
#
_cell.length_a   1.000
_cell.length_b   1.000
_cell.length_c   1.000
_cell.angle_alpha   90.00
_cell.angle_beta   90.00
_cell.angle_gamma   90.00
#
_symmetry.space_group_name_H-M   'P 1'
#
loop_
_entity.id
_entity.type
_entity.pdbx_description
1 polymer ?
#
loop_
_entity_poly.entity_id
_entity_poly.type
_entity_poly.pdbx_seq_one_letter_code
_entity_poly.pdbx_strand_id
1 'polypeptide(L)'
;MEYCGIEAPYKLDGNSLIDYVKSIPHENEEIAYGYFKDGVSIRTPHYRLTKFYRKEKPTLELYDHRNDPQENKNIATGNEEVIKTLMPLLDAATPAFYKKRKEH
;
A
#
# COMPACT_ATOMS: atom_id res chain seq x y z
N MET A 1 8.55 21.39 -0.92
CA MET A 1 8.15 22.69 -0.38
C MET A 1 8.10 22.51 1.13
N GLU A 2 9.21 22.72 1.84
CA GLU A 2 9.42 24.02 2.52
C GLU A 2 10.90 24.41 2.76
N TYR A 3 11.88 23.89 2.02
CA TYR A 3 13.28 24.28 2.28
C TYR A 3 14.18 24.62 1.09
N CYS A 4 13.67 24.63 -0.12
CA CYS A 4 14.35 25.33 -1.21
C CYS A 4 13.28 26.07 -2.02
N GLY A 5 13.36 27.40 -2.02
CA GLY A 5 12.51 28.30 -2.80
C GLY A 5 12.73 28.10 -4.30
N ILE A 6 12.27 26.98 -4.82
CA ILE A 6 12.27 26.65 -6.24
C ILE A 6 10.81 26.40 -6.60
N GLU A 7 10.28 27.26 -7.47
CA GLU A 7 8.93 27.12 -8.02
C GLU A 7 8.87 25.83 -8.83
N ALA A 8 8.07 24.87 -8.37
CA ALA A 8 7.89 23.60 -9.07
C ALA A 8 6.93 23.81 -10.25
N PRO A 9 7.33 23.58 -11.52
CA PRO A 9 6.51 23.84 -12.69
C PRO A 9 5.45 22.74 -12.97
N TYR A 10 5.18 21.83 -12.04
CA TYR A 10 4.25 20.72 -12.26
C TYR A 10 3.29 20.50 -11.10
N LYS A 11 2.04 20.18 -11.46
CA LYS A 11 0.97 19.74 -10.57
C LYS A 11 1.36 18.39 -9.97
N LEU A 12 2.00 18.41 -8.80
CA LEU A 12 2.26 17.22 -8.01
C LEU A 12 0.92 16.71 -7.45
N ASP A 13 0.61 15.44 -7.72
CA ASP A 13 -0.50 14.70 -7.06
C ASP A 13 -0.15 14.33 -5.59
N GLY A 14 0.98 14.86 -5.09
CA GLY A 14 1.43 14.68 -3.72
C GLY A 14 0.74 15.68 -2.80
N ASN A 15 -0.27 15.22 -2.06
CA ASN A 15 -0.80 15.99 -0.94
C ASN A 15 0.31 16.22 0.10
N SER A 16 0.51 17.48 0.48
CA SER A 16 1.52 17.88 1.47
C SER A 16 1.12 17.34 2.84
N LEU A 17 2.01 16.57 3.48
CA LEU A 17 1.83 15.94 4.80
C LEU A 17 1.78 16.94 5.98
N ILE A 18 1.73 18.25 5.72
CA ILE A 18 1.73 19.31 6.73
C ILE A 18 0.45 19.30 7.57
N ASP A 19 -0.70 18.91 6.99
CA ASP A 19 -1.97 18.85 7.71
C ASP A 19 -1.99 17.75 8.79
N TYR A 20 -1.24 16.67 8.57
CA TYR A 20 -1.13 15.54 9.51
C TYR A 20 -0.26 15.87 10.75
N VAL A 21 0.64 16.84 10.66
CA VAL A 21 1.47 17.29 11.80
C VAL A 21 0.67 18.15 12.80
N LYS A 22 -0.46 18.74 12.38
CA LYS A 22 -1.23 19.67 13.22
C LYS A 22 -2.59 19.16 13.69
N SER A 23 -3.11 18.08 13.12
CA SER A 23 -4.38 17.51 13.57
C SER A 23 -4.17 16.40 14.61
N ILE A 24 -4.71 16.69 15.78
CA ILE A 24 -5.14 15.80 16.88
C ILE A 24 -5.22 14.33 16.45
N PRO A 25 -4.60 13.39 17.18
CA PRO A 25 -4.60 11.96 16.82
C PRO A 25 -6.04 11.46 16.82
N HIS A 26 -6.65 11.42 15.65
CA HIS A 26 -7.83 10.61 15.45
C HIS A 26 -7.38 9.15 15.43
N GLU A 27 -8.18 8.29 16.06
CA GLU A 27 -8.18 6.81 15.91
C GLU A 27 -8.41 6.34 14.45
N ASN A 28 -8.07 7.15 13.44
CA ASN A 28 -8.18 6.79 12.04
C ASN A 28 -7.06 5.80 11.70
N GLU A 29 -7.47 4.55 11.49
CA GLU A 29 -6.68 3.44 10.97
C GLU A 29 -5.56 3.92 10.03
N GLU A 30 -4.30 3.83 10.48
CA GLU A 30 -3.10 4.23 9.73
C GLU A 30 -2.90 3.30 8.53
N ILE A 31 -3.73 3.46 7.50
CA ILE A 31 -3.67 2.69 6.27
C ILE A 31 -2.86 3.49 5.25
N ALA A 32 -1.75 2.91 4.82
CA ALA A 32 -0.88 3.48 3.78
C ALA A 32 -0.86 2.58 2.54
N TYR A 33 -1.00 3.19 1.36
CA TYR A 33 -0.91 2.49 0.08
C TYR A 33 0.44 2.78 -0.59
N GLY A 34 1.06 1.75 -1.16
CA GLY A 34 2.33 1.85 -1.88
C GLY A 34 2.23 1.18 -3.25
N TYR A 35 2.75 1.85 -4.27
CA TYR A 35 2.76 1.36 -5.66
C TYR A 35 4.20 1.18 -6.11
N PHE A 36 4.56 -0.03 -6.56
CA PHE A 36 5.92 -0.31 -7.00
C PHE A 36 5.94 -1.25 -8.20
N LYS A 37 6.40 -0.75 -9.35
CA LYS A 37 6.43 -1.47 -10.63
C LYS A 37 5.05 -2.06 -10.95
N ASP A 38 4.91 -3.38 -10.82
CA ASP A 38 3.71 -4.18 -11.05
C ASP A 38 3.02 -4.61 -9.74
N GLY A 39 3.41 -4.05 -8.61
CA GLY A 39 2.88 -4.37 -7.28
C GLY A 39 2.11 -3.22 -6.65
N VAL A 40 0.97 -3.54 -6.03
CA VAL A 40 0.23 -2.64 -5.15
C VAL A 40 0.27 -3.21 -3.76
N SER A 41 0.58 -2.38 -2.77
CA SER A 41 0.68 -2.76 -1.37
C SER A 41 -0.20 -1.87 -0.50
N ILE A 42 -0.76 -2.46 0.54
CA ILE A 42 -1.50 -1.80 1.62
C ILE A 42 -0.83 -2.19 2.93
N ARG A 43 -0.49 -1.19 3.74
CA ARG A 43 0.04 -1.35 5.09
C ARG A 43 -1.01 -0.86 6.06
N THR A 44 -1.37 -1.72 7.00
CA THR A 44 -2.18 -1.41 8.17
C THR A 44 -1.30 -1.48 9.42
N PRO A 45 -1.79 -1.11 10.61
CA PRO A 45 -1.02 -1.21 11.85
C PRO A 45 -0.51 -2.62 12.17
N HIS A 46 -1.18 -3.66 11.65
CA HIS A 46 -0.90 -5.05 11.96
C HIS A 46 -0.38 -5.85 10.77
N TYR A 47 -0.84 -5.54 9.56
CA TYR A 47 -0.58 -6.35 8.38
C TYR A 47 -0.10 -5.51 7.21
N ARG A 48 0.72 -6.12 6.36
CA ARG A 48 1.04 -5.60 5.04
C ARG A 48 0.67 -6.63 3.99
N LEU A 49 -0.25 -6.24 3.11
CA LEU A 49 -0.64 -7.03 1.96
C LEU A 49 -0.05 -6.41 0.70
N THR A 50 0.66 -7.21 -0.09
CA THR A 50 1.20 -6.82 -1.39
C THR A 50 0.69 -7.75 -2.48
N LYS A 51 0.18 -7.19 -3.56
CA LYS A 51 -0.32 -7.93 -4.72
C LYS A 51 0.45 -7.50 -5.97
N PHE A 52 1.09 -8.47 -6.62
CA PHE A 52 1.77 -8.28 -7.88
C PHE A 52 0.89 -8.72 -9.05
N TYR A 53 0.78 -7.84 -10.02
CA TYR A 53 0.11 -8.01 -11.31
C TYR A 53 1.10 -8.52 -12.36
N ARG A 54 1.87 -9.57 -12.00
CA ARG A 54 2.88 -10.22 -12.85
C ARG A 54 2.58 -11.70 -13.04
N LYS A 55 3.19 -12.35 -14.03
CA LYS A 55 3.07 -13.81 -14.27
C LYS A 55 3.93 -14.64 -13.29
N GLU A 56 5.01 -14.07 -12.76
CA GLU A 56 5.91 -14.74 -11.82
C GLU A 56 5.32 -14.84 -10.39
N LYS A 57 5.41 -16.04 -9.80
CA LYS A 57 4.98 -16.31 -8.43
C LYS A 57 6.11 -15.96 -7.43
N PRO A 58 5.77 -15.52 -6.20
CA PRO A 58 4.42 -15.26 -5.70
C PRO A 58 3.82 -13.95 -6.24
N THR A 59 2.51 -13.98 -6.49
CA THR A 59 1.72 -12.82 -6.94
C THR A 59 0.98 -12.15 -5.78
N LEU A 60 0.98 -12.76 -4.60
CA LEU A 60 0.34 -12.25 -3.40
C LEU A 60 1.23 -12.55 -2.20
N GLU A 61 1.45 -11.52 -1.39
CA GLU A 61 2.24 -11.59 -0.17
C GLU A 61 1.47 -10.92 0.96
N LEU A 62 1.49 -11.55 2.14
CA LEU A 62 0.90 -11.02 3.36
C LEU A 62 1.93 -11.21 4.47
N TYR A 63 2.19 -10.13 5.19
CA TYR A 63 3.11 -10.10 6.33
C TYR A 63 2.38 -9.56 7.55
N ASP A 64 2.65 -10.14 8.71
CA ASP A 64 2.14 -9.66 10.00
C ASP A 64 3.27 -8.92 10.73
N HIS A 65 3.13 -7.60 10.84
CA HIS A 65 4.14 -6.75 11.47
C HIS A 65 4.19 -6.90 12.99
N ARG A 66 3.14 -7.49 13.61
CA ARG A 66 3.05 -7.66 15.06
C ARG A 66 3.91 -8.82 15.56
N ASN A 67 3.89 -9.93 14.83
CA ASN A 67 4.61 -11.16 15.15
C ASN A 67 5.93 -11.26 14.38
N ASP A 68 6.03 -10.65 13.20
CA ASP A 68 7.20 -10.68 12.34
C ASP A 68 7.60 -9.26 11.87
N PRO A 69 8.17 -8.44 12.77
CA PRO A 69 8.59 -7.08 12.43
C PRO A 69 9.67 -7.01 11.34
N GLN A 70 10.33 -8.15 11.05
CA GLN A 70 11.33 -8.27 10.00
C GLN A 70 10.75 -8.68 8.64
N GLU A 71 9.43 -8.94 8.53
CA GLU A 71 8.76 -9.34 7.28
C GLU A 71 9.44 -10.55 6.59
N ASN A 72 10.01 -11.47 7.38
CA ASN A 72 10.72 -12.66 6.92
C ASN A 72 9.76 -13.74 6.41
N LYS A 73 8.51 -13.78 6.87
CA LYS A 73 7.58 -14.87 6.54
C LYS A 73 6.33 -14.37 5.82
N ASN A 74 6.20 -14.77 4.56
CA ASN A 74 4.95 -14.62 3.83
C ASN A 74 3.90 -15.59 4.40
N ILE A 75 2.88 -15.05 5.06
CA ILE A 75 1.77 -15.77 5.67
C ILE A 75 0.50 -15.78 4.78
N ALA A 76 0.60 -15.34 3.52
CA ALA A 76 -0.53 -15.33 2.59
C ALA A 76 -1.13 -16.73 2.39
N THR A 77 -0.27 -17.75 2.31
CA THR A 77 -0.68 -19.15 2.21
C THR A 77 -1.15 -19.64 3.59
N GLY A 78 -2.44 -19.44 3.89
CA GLY A 78 -3.08 -19.87 5.14
C GLY A 78 -3.88 -18.79 5.86
N ASN A 79 -3.73 -17.51 5.48
CA ASN A 79 -4.46 -16.38 6.06
C ASN A 79 -5.40 -15.74 5.05
N GLU A 80 -6.22 -16.57 4.41
CA GLU A 80 -7.18 -16.12 3.40
C GLU A 80 -8.24 -15.17 3.97
N GLU A 81 -8.58 -15.28 5.26
CA GLU A 81 -9.52 -14.37 5.92
C GLU A 81 -8.98 -12.94 5.99
N VAL A 82 -7.71 -12.78 6.35
CA VAL A 82 -7.03 -11.47 6.38
C VAL A 82 -6.95 -10.90 4.96
N ILE A 83 -6.62 -11.75 3.98
CA ILE A 83 -6.62 -11.34 2.57
C ILE A 83 -8.01 -10.88 2.16
N LYS A 84 -9.08 -11.61 2.49
CA LYS A 84 -10.45 -11.22 2.13
C LYS A 84 -10.88 -9.87 2.72
N THR A 85 -10.40 -9.53 3.91
CA THR A 85 -10.65 -8.22 4.52
C THR A 85 -9.85 -7.10 3.87
N LEU A 86 -8.57 -7.34 3.54
CA LEU A 86 -7.66 -6.31 3.01
C LEU A 86 -7.71 -6.15 1.48
N MET A 87 -8.07 -7.20 0.75
CA MET A 87 -8.17 -7.21 -0.71
C MET A 87 -9.15 -6.16 -1.27
N PRO A 88 -10.36 -5.93 -0.72
CA PRO A 88 -11.23 -4.87 -1.20
C PRO A 88 -10.64 -3.46 -0.96
N LEU A 89 -9.96 -3.24 0.17
CA LEU A 89 -9.27 -1.98 0.45
C LEU A 89 -8.14 -1.74 -0.57
N LEU A 90 -7.34 -2.79 -0.83
CA LEU A 90 -6.29 -2.76 -1.83
C LEU A 90 -6.85 -2.53 -3.24
N ASP A 91 -7.97 -3.16 -3.61
CA ASP A 91 -8.58 -3.03 -4.94
C ASP A 91 -9.19 -1.64 -5.16
N ALA A 92 -9.77 -1.04 -4.11
CA ALA A 92 -10.28 0.33 -4.13
C ALA A 92 -9.15 1.35 -4.39
N ALA A 93 -7.97 1.12 -3.81
CA ALA A 93 -6.79 1.92 -4.05
C ALA A 93 -6.04 1.54 -5.34
N THR A 94 -6.29 0.36 -5.93
CA THR A 94 -5.58 -0.11 -7.12
C THR A 94 -6.00 0.67 -8.37
N PRO A 95 -5.08 1.38 -9.04
CA PRO A 95 -5.38 2.06 -10.28
C PRO A 95 -5.78 1.10 -11.41
N ALA A 96 -6.69 1.55 -12.29
CA ALA A 96 -7.18 0.76 -13.41
C ALA A 96 -6.07 0.27 -14.37
N PHE A 97 -4.93 0.96 -14.46
CA PHE A 97 -3.83 0.55 -15.33
C PHE A 97 -3.16 -0.77 -14.90
N TYR A 98 -3.19 -1.09 -13.59
CA TYR A 98 -2.73 -2.40 -13.09
C TYR A 98 -3.69 -3.53 -13.47
N LYS A 99 -5.00 -3.24 -13.53
CA LYS A 99 -6.03 -4.20 -13.91
C LYS A 99 -5.90 -4.62 -15.38
N LYS A 100 -5.49 -3.70 -16.27
CA LYS A 100 -5.27 -3.96 -17.71
C LYS A 100 -4.06 -4.85 -18.03
N ARG A 101 -3.04 -4.93 -17.17
CA ARG A 101 -1.83 -5.75 -17.43
C ARG A 101 -2.07 -7.26 -17.29
N LYS A 102 -3.25 -7.67 -16.83
CA LYS A 102 -3.62 -9.09 -16.70
C LYS A 102 -3.95 -9.78 -18.03
N GLU A 103 -4.10 -9.01 -19.12
CA GLU A 103 -4.69 -9.49 -20.38
C GLU A 103 -3.69 -9.75 -21.53
N HIS A 104 -2.37 -9.80 -21.27
CA HIS A 104 -1.36 -10.18 -22.27
C HIS A 104 -0.49 -11.35 -21.80
#